data_AF-A0A438DNE6-F1
#
_entry.id   AF-A0A438DNE6-F1
#
_cell.length_a   1.000
_cell.length_b   1.000
_cell.length_c   1.000
_cell.angle_alpha   90.00
_cell.angle_beta   90.00
_cell.angle_gamma   90.00
#
_symmetry.space_group_name_H-M   'P 1'
#
loop_
_entity.id
_entity.type
_entity.pdbx_description
1 polymer ?
#
loop_
_entity_poly.entity_id
_entity_poly.type
_entity_poly.pdbx_seq_one_letter_code
_entity_poly.pdbx_strand_id
1 'polypeptide(L)'
;MLGIPCEHAVVVILPIGKNVVDFVQDWYKFPMQELIYSGSFSGIETLDMPYVDIDGLVRFIVVKFSSLLTLPIQNAIPERPRKKCIESQFQDKWIVYYSRCHTSGHNRKTCKNPLS
;
A
#
# COMPACT_ATOMS: atom_id res chain seq x y z
N MET A 1 -12.82 11.49 1.18
CA MET A 1 -14.28 11.26 1.17
C MET A 1 -14.53 10.11 0.21
N LEU A 2 -15.09 9.00 0.66
CA LEU A 2 -15.49 7.89 -0.22
C LEU A 2 -16.73 8.34 -1.00
N GLY A 3 -16.80 8.10 -2.31
CA GLY A 3 -17.93 8.47 -3.16
C GLY A 3 -19.23 7.69 -2.90
N ILE A 4 -19.31 7.00 -1.76
CA ILE A 4 -20.42 6.19 -1.30
C ILE A 4 -20.86 6.77 0.05
N PRO A 5 -22.15 7.05 0.25
CA PRO A 5 -22.67 7.54 1.52
C PRO A 5 -22.27 6.62 2.67
N CYS A 6 -21.78 7.18 3.77
CA CYS A 6 -21.55 6.42 5.01
C CYS A 6 -22.89 6.08 5.67
N GLU A 7 -22.87 5.18 6.66
CA GLU A 7 -24.05 4.78 7.43
C GLU A 7 -24.82 5.98 8.00
N HIS A 8 -24.10 6.99 8.51
CA HIS A 8 -24.68 8.22 9.03
C HIS A 8 -25.47 9.00 7.96
N ALA A 9 -24.94 9.07 6.74
CA ALA A 9 -25.61 9.74 5.64
C ALA A 9 -26.87 8.97 5.20
N VAL A 10 -26.82 7.64 5.16
CA VAL A 10 -27.98 6.80 4.83
C VAL A 10 -29.11 7.01 5.82
N VAL A 11 -28.81 7.07 7.12
CA VAL A 11 -29.79 7.32 8.19
C VAL A 11 -30.51 8.66 8.01
N VAL A 12 -29.83 9.67 7.44
CA VAL A 12 -30.44 10.98 7.15
C VAL A 12 -31.23 10.97 5.84
N ILE A 13 -30.77 10.24 4.82
CA ILE A 13 -31.37 10.21 3.48
C ILE A 13 -32.71 9.46 3.47
N LEU A 14 -32.79 8.32 4.19
CA LEU A 14 -33.98 7.45 4.16
C LEU A 14 -35.26 8.13 4.67
N PRO A 15 -35.26 8.85 5.81
CA PRO A 15 -36.46 9.55 6.31
C PRO A 15 -36.94 10.69 5.40
N ILE A 16 -36.05 11.26 4.60
CA ILE A 16 -36.38 12.33 3.63
C ILE A 16 -37.04 11.74 2.37
N GLY A 17 -37.12 10.41 2.26
CA GLY A 17 -37.74 9.72 1.13
C GLY A 17 -36.92 9.82 -0.16
N LYS A 18 -35.62 10.12 -0.04
CA LYS A 18 -34.70 10.18 -1.18
C LYS A 18 -34.00 8.85 -1.38
N ASN A 19 -33.63 8.55 -2.61
CA ASN A 19 -32.88 7.34 -2.91
C ASN A 19 -31.40 7.55 -2.55
N VAL A 20 -30.82 6.61 -1.81
CA VAL A 20 -29.39 6.62 -1.45
C VAL A 20 -28.50 6.62 -2.70
N VAL A 21 -28.94 5.96 -3.78
CA VAL A 21 -28.20 5.87 -5.05
C VAL A 21 -27.97 7.24 -5.69
N ASP A 22 -28.85 8.21 -5.45
CA ASP A 22 -28.72 9.58 -5.98
C ASP A 22 -27.50 10.31 -5.39
N PHE A 23 -27.02 9.88 -4.22
CA PHE A 23 -25.88 10.45 -3.51
C PHE A 23 -24.57 9.66 -3.73
N VAL A 24 -24.62 8.57 -4.49
CA VAL A 24 -23.44 7.80 -4.90
C VAL A 24 -22.79 8.51 -6.08
N GLN A 25 -21.46 8.63 -6.07
CA GLN A 25 -20.71 9.16 -7.21
C GLN A 25 -20.85 8.25 -8.43
N ASP A 26 -20.88 8.86 -9.63
CA ASP A 26 -21.16 8.13 -10.87
C ASP A 26 -20.17 6.99 -11.14
N TRP A 27 -18.89 7.14 -10.74
CA TRP A 27 -17.87 6.10 -10.85
C TRP A 27 -18.24 4.76 -10.22
N TYR A 28 -19.11 4.77 -9.20
CA TYR A 28 -19.58 3.58 -8.50
C TYR A 28 -20.96 3.11 -8.99
N LYS A 29 -21.59 3.82 -9.92
CA LYS A 29 -22.87 3.43 -10.51
C LYS A 29 -22.65 2.42 -11.63
N PHE A 30 -23.62 1.53 -11.78
CA PHE A 30 -23.59 0.45 -12.76
C PHE A 30 -23.28 0.92 -14.20
N PRO A 31 -23.91 1.98 -14.74
CA PRO A 31 -23.65 2.41 -16.12
C PRO A 31 -22.20 2.86 -16.35
N MET A 32 -21.57 3.45 -15.33
CA MET A 32 -20.20 3.92 -15.44
C MET A 32 -19.19 2.78 -15.29
N GLN A 33 -19.49 1.82 -14.41
CA GLN A 33 -18.73 0.58 -14.31
C GLN A 33 -18.79 -0.20 -15.63
N GLU A 34 -19.98 -0.31 -16.23
CA GLU A 34 -20.16 -0.94 -17.54
C GLU A 34 -19.33 -0.24 -18.62
N LEU A 35 -19.26 1.09 -18.64
CA LEU A 35 -18.40 1.84 -19.55
C LEU A 35 -16.89 1.64 -19.29
N ILE A 36 -16.47 1.58 -18.03
CA ILE A 36 -15.06 1.35 -17.66
C ILE A 36 -14.61 -0.05 -18.11
N TYR A 37 -15.49 -1.04 -17.95
CA TYR A 37 -15.23 -2.43 -18.27
C TYR A 37 -15.78 -2.87 -19.63
N SER A 38 -16.30 -1.94 -20.45
CA SER A 38 -16.76 -2.25 -21.81
C SER A 38 -15.59 -2.57 -22.76
N GLY A 39 -14.37 -2.20 -22.36
CA GLY A 39 -13.16 -2.56 -23.07
C GLY A 39 -12.94 -4.07 -23.05
N SER A 40 -12.68 -4.65 -24.21
CA SER A 40 -12.15 -6.00 -24.29
C SER A 40 -10.73 -5.98 -23.73
N PHE A 41 -10.54 -6.59 -22.56
CA PHE A 41 -9.20 -6.93 -22.11
C PHE A 41 -8.72 -8.07 -23.01
N SER A 42 -7.67 -7.84 -23.79
CA SER A 42 -6.92 -8.96 -24.35
C SER A 42 -6.55 -9.87 -23.19
N GLY A 43 -6.92 -11.16 -23.29
CA GLY A 43 -6.46 -12.14 -22.32
C GLY A 43 -4.96 -12.00 -22.15
N ILE A 44 -4.47 -12.13 -20.91
CA ILE A 44 -3.03 -12.10 -20.64
C ILE A 44 -2.41 -13.15 -21.57
N GLU A 45 -1.56 -12.72 -22.49
CA GLU A 45 -0.99 -13.64 -23.46
C GLU A 45 -0.18 -14.68 -22.69
N THR A 46 -0.61 -15.94 -22.73
CA THR A 46 0.04 -17.06 -22.08
C THR A 46 1.26 -17.53 -22.89
N LEU A 47 2.02 -16.60 -23.48
CA LEU A 47 3.20 -16.92 -24.29
C LEU A 47 4.29 -17.62 -23.47
N ASP A 48 4.35 -17.33 -22.17
CA ASP A 48 5.27 -17.96 -21.22
C ASP A 48 4.62 -19.11 -20.43
N MET A 49 3.34 -19.43 -20.70
CA MET A 49 2.71 -20.57 -20.02
C MET A 49 3.18 -21.86 -20.72
N PRO A 50 3.84 -22.78 -20.01
CA PRO A 50 4.14 -24.08 -20.55
C PRO A 50 2.85 -24.84 -20.81
N TYR A 51 2.72 -25.48 -21.97
CA TYR A 51 1.65 -26.43 -22.24
C TYR A 51 2.21 -27.83 -22.47
N VAL A 52 1.42 -28.84 -22.13
CA VAL A 52 1.77 -30.25 -22.36
C VAL A 52 1.31 -30.64 -23.76
N ASP A 53 2.26 -31.07 -24.60
CA ASP A 53 1.99 -31.55 -25.95
C ASP A 53 1.42 -32.98 -25.93
N ILE A 54 0.93 -33.47 -27.07
CA ILE A 54 0.31 -34.79 -27.25
C ILE A 54 1.26 -35.91 -26.80
N ASP A 55 2.57 -35.69 -26.93
CA ASP A 55 3.62 -36.64 -26.54
C ASP A 55 3.94 -36.59 -25.03
N GLY A 56 3.21 -35.79 -24.24
CA GLY A 56 3.42 -35.61 -22.80
C GLY A 56 4.58 -34.68 -22.43
N LEU A 57 5.24 -34.07 -23.43
CA LEU A 57 6.35 -33.14 -23.23
C LEU A 57 5.86 -31.71 -23.01
N VAL A 58 6.49 -31.00 -22.08
CA VAL A 58 6.22 -29.58 -21.82
C VAL A 58 6.88 -28.71 -22.87
N ARG A 59 6.11 -27.87 -23.56
CA ARG A 59 6.60 -26.94 -24.59
C ARG A 59 6.19 -25.50 -24.28
N PHE A 60 6.99 -24.57 -24.78
CA PHE A 60 6.74 -23.13 -24.75
C PHE A 60 6.51 -22.62 -26.17
N ILE A 61 5.60 -21.66 -26.34
CA ILE A 61 5.39 -21.01 -27.63
C ILE A 61 6.51 -19.99 -27.84
N VAL A 62 7.51 -20.33 -28.65
CA VAL A 62 8.55 -19.38 -29.05
C VAL A 62 7.98 -18.48 -30.14
N VAL A 63 7.28 -17.41 -29.76
CA VAL A 63 6.98 -16.33 -30.69
C VAL A 63 8.28 -15.59 -30.95
N LYS A 64 8.78 -15.65 -32.19
CA LYS A 64 9.92 -14.84 -32.62
C LYS A 64 9.47 -13.37 -32.65
N PHE A 65 9.60 -12.68 -31.52
CA PHE A 65 9.40 -11.24 -31.42
C PHE A 65 10.39 -10.52 -32.35
N SER A 66 10.00 -10.25 -33.59
CA SER A 66 10.71 -9.33 -34.49
C SER A 66 10.42 -7.89 -34.11
N SER A 67 10.64 -7.54 -32.84
CA SER A 67 10.61 -6.19 -32.28
C SER A 67 11.31 -6.25 -30.93
N LEU A 68 12.64 -6.20 -30.95
CA LEU A 68 13.43 -5.89 -29.75
C LEU A 68 13.09 -4.44 -29.34
N LEU A 69 11.98 -4.26 -28.64
CA LEU A 69 11.81 -3.12 -27.77
C LEU A 69 12.74 -3.39 -26.60
N THR A 70 13.95 -2.86 -26.68
CA THR A 70 14.82 -2.75 -25.51
C THR A 70 14.02 -2.05 -24.43
N LEU A 71 13.75 -2.74 -23.33
CA LEU A 71 13.22 -2.07 -22.15
C LEU A 71 14.16 -0.91 -21.85
N PRO A 72 13.66 0.34 -21.73
CA PRO A 72 14.51 1.42 -21.29
C PRO A 72 15.09 0.97 -19.95
N ILE A 73 16.42 0.96 -19.87
CA ILE A 73 17.13 0.73 -18.62
C ILE A 73 16.62 1.81 -17.67
N GLN A 74 15.67 1.45 -16.80
CA GLN A 74 15.29 2.31 -15.70
C GLN A 74 16.53 2.34 -14.82
N ASN A 75 17.25 3.48 -14.86
CA ASN A 75 18.24 3.79 -13.85
C ASN A 75 17.57 3.51 -12.50
N ALA A 76 18.20 2.63 -11.71
CA ALA A 76 17.67 2.23 -10.42
C ALA A 76 17.22 3.49 -9.66
N ILE A 77 16.00 3.44 -9.12
CA ILE A 77 15.45 4.52 -8.30
C ILE A 77 16.53 4.86 -7.27
N PRO A 78 17.00 6.13 -7.18
CA PRO A 78 18.08 6.49 -6.28
C PRO A 78 17.77 5.93 -4.90
N GLU A 79 18.67 5.09 -4.38
CA GLU A 79 18.51 4.41 -3.10
C GLU A 79 18.04 5.47 -2.10
N ARG A 80 16.85 5.27 -1.53
CA ARG A 80 16.14 6.21 -0.67
C ARG A 80 17.16 6.97 0.17
N PRO A 81 17.30 8.30 0.01
CA PRO A 81 18.30 9.04 0.75
C PRO A 81 18.13 8.70 2.22
N ARG A 82 19.16 8.10 2.82
CA ARG A 82 19.14 7.78 4.24
C ARG A 82 19.00 9.10 4.97
N LYS A 83 17.77 9.48 5.30
CA LYS A 83 17.48 10.66 6.13
C LYS A 83 18.20 10.40 7.45
N LYS A 84 19.34 11.07 7.65
CA LYS A 84 19.94 11.16 8.97
C LYS A 84 18.87 11.80 9.85
N CYS A 85 18.44 11.10 10.89
CA CYS A 85 17.50 11.64 11.84
C CYS A 85 18.13 12.91 12.42
N ILE A 86 17.50 14.06 12.19
CA ILE A 86 17.91 15.33 12.81
C ILE A 86 17.32 15.31 14.21
N GLU A 87 18.18 15.40 15.22
CA GLU A 87 17.73 15.46 16.60
C GLU A 87 16.84 16.69 16.79
N SER A 88 15.62 16.46 17.27
CA SER A 88 14.63 17.51 17.48
C SER A 88 15.12 18.49 18.55
N GLN A 89 15.30 19.76 18.19
CA GLN A 89 15.62 20.82 19.16
C GLN A 89 14.43 21.23 20.04
N PHE A 90 13.21 20.83 19.67
CA PHE A 90 11.95 21.30 20.28
C PHE A 90 11.22 20.22 21.08
N GLN A 91 11.82 19.05 21.30
CA GLN A 91 11.22 17.99 22.09
C GLN A 91 12.02 17.89 23.38
N ASP A 92 11.37 18.15 24.51
CA ASP A 92 11.97 17.90 25.82
C ASP A 92 12.35 16.42 25.90
N LYS A 93 13.65 16.16 26.10
CA LYS A 93 14.15 14.80 26.24
C LYS A 93 13.51 14.19 27.48
N TRP A 94 12.82 13.06 27.31
CA TRP A 94 12.24 12.36 28.44
C TRP A 94 13.37 11.88 29.36
N ILE A 95 13.47 12.49 30.54
CA ILE A 95 14.47 12.15 31.52
C ILE A 95 14.03 10.84 32.18
N VAL A 96 14.75 9.76 31.89
CA VAL A 96 14.51 8.46 32.53
C VAL A 96 15.13 8.48 33.92
N TYR A 97 14.30 8.22 34.93
CA TYR A 97 14.73 8.07 36.32
C TYR A 97 14.97 6.60 36.63
N TYR A 98 16.05 6.30 37.35
CA TYR A 98 16.24 4.96 37.86
C TYR A 98 15.23 4.70 38.97
N SER A 99 14.41 3.67 38.82
CA SER A 99 13.27 3.38 39.71
C SER A 99 13.65 3.18 41.18
N ARG A 100 14.91 2.84 41.48
CA ARG A 100 15.36 2.49 42.83
C ARG A 100 15.86 3.67 43.66
N CYS A 101 16.47 4.67 43.02
CA CYS A 101 17.00 5.85 43.71
C CYS A 101 16.34 7.15 43.25
N HIS A 102 15.42 7.08 42.29
CA HIS A 102 14.68 8.21 41.71
C HIS A 102 15.57 9.35 41.19
N THR A 103 16.83 9.07 40.87
CA THR A 103 17.72 10.03 40.21
C THR A 103 17.95 9.63 38.76
N SER A 104 18.13 10.63 37.90
CA SER A 104 18.38 10.44 36.48
C SER A 104 19.89 10.42 36.19
N GLY A 105 20.27 10.12 34.95
CA GLY A 105 21.65 10.27 34.48
C GLY A 105 22.61 9.11 34.81
N HIS A 106 22.11 7.97 35.28
CA HIS A 106 22.92 6.77 35.52
C HIS A 106 22.08 5.50 35.30
N ASN A 107 22.76 4.35 35.16
CA ASN A 107 22.11 3.06 35.00
C ASN A 107 22.34 2.19 36.23
N ARG A 108 21.69 1.02 36.29
CA ARG A 108 21.83 0.08 37.43
C ARG A 108 23.29 -0.24 37.78
N LYS A 109 24.18 -0.34 36.78
CA LYS A 109 25.61 -0.67 36.98
C LYS A 109 26.41 0.51 37.52
N THR A 110 26.02 1.74 37.19
CA THR A 110 26.72 2.98 37.58
C THR A 110 26.03 3.71 38.73
N CYS A 111 25.02 3.10 39.35
CA CYS A 111 24.32 3.67 40.49
C CYS A 111 25.27 3.79 41.68
N LYS A 112 25.51 5.03 42.12
CA LYS A 112 26.31 5.35 43.32
C LYS A 112 25.55 5.12 44.62
N ASN A 113 24.29 4.70 44.53
CA ASN A 113 23.53 4.20 45.67
C ASN A 113 23.36 2.68 45.54
N PRO A 114 24.46 1.89 45.64
CA PRO A 114 24.36 0.44 45.72
C PRO A 114 23.75 0.11 47.08
N LEU A 115 22.43 -0.08 47.12
CA LEU A 115 21.83 -0.78 48.25
C LEU A 115 22.20 -2.26 48.13
N SER A 116 22.70 -2.78 49.25
CA SER A 116 22.65 -4.17 49.74
C SER A 116 21.90 -5.16 48.86
#